data_AF-A0A7C5MD73-F1
#
_entry.id   AF-A0A7C5MD73-F1
#
_cell.length_a   1.000
_cell.length_b   1.000
_cell.length_c   1.000
_cell.angle_alpha   90.00
_cell.angle_beta   90.00
_cell.angle_gamma   90.00
#
_symmetry.space_group_name_H-M   'P 1'
#
loop_
_entity.id
_entity.type
_entity.pdbx_description
1 polymer ?
#
loop_
_entity_poly.entity_id
_entity_poly.type
_entity_poly.pdbx_seq_one_letter_code
_entity_poly.pdbx_strand_id
1 'polypeptide(L)'
;MIRIIKKTVLLVFICILLLIRLPYPCTAEEKDIDIPVIKAKSHYELGYKQGEMFRSYYEMLFLLCGAIFGGIINESAIRSHIDILKSKYPEFLERLRGLCDALNYNLSKALGFSLVLPSIRAGCTITAVNGNVTKNGERYLSWNLDLPYPYKILFSRYLRPPPIV
;
A
#
# COMPACT_ATOMS: atom_id res chain seq x y z
N MET A 1 12.74 -18.15 -25.04
CA MET A 1 13.91 -17.27 -24.81
C MET A 1 13.60 -15.78 -24.90
N ILE A 2 12.98 -15.29 -26.00
CA ILE A 2 12.67 -13.86 -26.21
C ILE A 2 11.79 -13.23 -25.11
N ARG A 3 10.86 -14.00 -24.53
CA ARG A 3 9.93 -13.51 -23.48
C ARG A 3 10.59 -13.29 -22.12
N ILE A 4 11.69 -14.00 -21.83
CA ILE A 4 12.46 -13.88 -20.58
C ILE A 4 13.34 -12.63 -20.66
N ILE A 5 13.98 -12.42 -21.82
CA ILE A 5 14.83 -11.25 -22.10
C ILE A 5 14.04 -9.94 -21.92
N LYS A 6 12.78 -9.87 -22.38
CA LYS A 6 11.93 -8.68 -22.20
C LYS A 6 11.63 -8.34 -20.73
N LYS A 7 11.42 -9.36 -19.87
CA LYS A 7 11.16 -9.14 -18.44
C LYS A 7 12.41 -8.66 -17.70
N THR A 8 13.57 -9.25 -18.02
CA THR A 8 14.85 -8.84 -17.42
C THR A 8 15.23 -7.43 -17.82
N VAL A 9 15.03 -7.05 -19.08
CA VAL A 9 15.30 -5.69 -19.57
C VAL A 9 14.37 -4.65 -18.92
N LEU A 10 13.08 -4.98 -18.75
CA LEU A 10 12.13 -4.09 -18.07
C LEU A 10 12.49 -3.91 -16.58
N LEU A 11 12.88 -4.99 -15.90
CA LEU A 11 13.31 -4.96 -14.50
C LEU A 11 14.58 -4.13 -14.33
N VAL A 12 15.57 -4.30 -15.22
CA VAL A 12 16.81 -3.52 -15.23
C VAL A 12 16.53 -2.05 -15.51
N PHE A 13 15.63 -1.74 -16.45
CA PHE A 13 15.25 -0.37 -16.76
C PHE A 13 14.53 0.32 -15.58
N ILE A 14 13.63 -0.40 -14.90
CA ILE A 14 12.99 0.08 -13.66
C ILE A 14 14.04 0.28 -12.56
N CYS A 15 14.97 -0.66 -12.36
CA CYS A 15 16.06 -0.52 -11.39
C CYS A 15 16.98 0.68 -11.68
N ILE A 16 17.30 0.94 -12.95
CA ILE A 16 18.11 2.09 -13.37
C ILE A 16 17.36 3.41 -13.13
N LEU A 17 16.08 3.48 -13.48
CA LEU A 17 15.23 4.65 -13.16
C LEU A 17 15.11 4.90 -11.65
N LEU A 18 15.12 3.83 -10.85
CA LEU A 18 15.09 3.89 -9.38
C LEU A 18 16.43 4.34 -8.79
N LEU A 19 17.57 3.95 -9.39
CA LEU A 19 18.90 4.38 -8.98
C LEU A 19 19.16 5.86 -9.31
N ILE A 20 18.64 6.36 -10.43
CA ILE A 20 18.73 7.78 -10.81
C ILE A 20 17.85 8.67 -9.90
N ARG A 21 16.85 8.09 -9.22
CA ARG A 21 15.99 8.75 -8.22
C ARG A 21 16.30 8.35 -6.78
N LEU A 22 17.56 8.05 -6.46
CA LEU A 22 18.01 7.95 -5.07
C LEU A 22 17.57 9.24 -4.34
N PRO A 23 16.75 9.15 -3.29
CA PRO A 23 16.29 10.33 -2.61
C PRO A 23 17.49 10.97 -1.93
N TYR A 24 17.59 12.28 -2.09
CA TYR A 24 18.23 13.15 -1.11
C TYR A 24 17.92 12.64 0.31
N PRO A 25 18.86 12.75 1.26
CA PRO A 25 18.60 12.37 2.65
C PRO A 25 17.25 12.96 3.07
N CYS A 26 16.35 12.11 3.59
CA CYS A 26 15.05 12.50 4.11
C CYS A 26 15.24 13.47 5.27
N THR A 27 15.48 14.73 4.96
CA THR A 27 15.13 15.85 5.80
C THR A 27 13.63 16.02 5.57
N ALA A 28 12.84 15.55 6.53
CA ALA A 28 11.44 15.92 6.59
C ALA A 28 11.41 17.40 6.99
N GLU A 29 11.51 18.29 6.01
CA GLU A 29 10.92 19.61 6.19
C GLU A 29 9.42 19.37 6.41
N GLU A 30 8.87 19.86 7.52
CA GLU A 30 7.43 19.98 7.75
C GLU A 30 6.83 20.86 6.65
N LYS A 31 6.59 20.26 5.48
CA LYS A 31 5.62 20.81 4.55
C LYS A 31 4.27 20.34 5.03
N ASP A 32 3.35 21.27 5.24
CA ASP A 32 1.93 20.98 5.39
C ASP A 32 1.52 19.98 4.30
N ILE A 33 1.33 18.72 4.69
CA ILE A 33 0.82 17.70 3.79
C ILE A 33 -0.67 18.01 3.69
N ASP A 34 -1.12 18.46 2.52
CA ASP A 34 -2.55 18.58 2.26
C ASP A 34 -3.18 17.18 2.41
N ILE A 35 -4.04 17.03 3.41
CA ILE A 35 -4.70 15.76 3.73
C ILE A 35 -6.06 15.77 3.03
N PRO A 36 -6.21 15.07 1.89
CA PRO A 36 -7.48 15.03 1.18
C PRO A 36 -8.57 14.37 2.01
N VAL A 37 -9.72 15.05 2.08
CA VAL A 37 -10.92 14.56 2.77
C VAL A 37 -11.90 13.99 1.75
N ILE A 38 -12.26 12.71 1.90
CA ILE A 38 -13.22 12.06 0.99
C ILE A 38 -14.58 11.91 1.67
N LYS A 39 -15.54 12.77 1.26
CA LYS A 39 -16.94 12.64 1.69
C LYS A 39 -17.60 11.49 0.93
N ALA A 40 -18.04 10.45 1.65
CA ALA A 40 -18.74 9.30 1.10
C ALA A 40 -19.91 8.87 2.02
N LYS A 41 -20.98 8.36 1.42
CA LYS A 41 -22.19 7.89 2.13
C LYS A 41 -22.13 6.40 2.48
N SER A 42 -21.15 5.67 1.91
CA SER A 42 -20.94 4.25 2.14
C SER A 42 -19.47 3.87 2.00
N HIS A 43 -19.09 2.70 2.49
CA HIS A 43 -17.72 2.19 2.32
C HIS A 43 -17.38 1.91 0.87
N TYR A 44 -18.34 1.42 0.06
CA TYR A 44 -18.18 1.27 -1.37
C TYR A 44 -17.85 2.61 -2.04
N GLU A 45 -18.67 3.63 -1.78
CA GLU A 45 -18.45 4.97 -2.36
C GLU A 45 -17.11 5.58 -1.93
N LEU A 46 -16.69 5.34 -0.69
CA LEU A 46 -15.36 5.75 -0.21
C LEU A 46 -14.26 5.09 -1.05
N GLY A 47 -14.34 3.77 -1.25
CA GLY A 47 -13.38 3.03 -2.07
C GLY A 47 -13.35 3.51 -3.52
N TYR A 48 -14.52 3.73 -4.12
CA TYR A 48 -14.64 4.20 -5.50
C TYR A 48 -14.01 5.58 -5.67
N LYS A 49 -14.33 6.53 -4.78
CA LYS A 49 -13.74 7.88 -4.79
C LYS A 49 -12.23 7.85 -4.52
N GLN A 50 -11.75 6.96 -3.65
CA GLN A 50 -10.31 6.73 -3.44
C GLN A 50 -9.63 6.27 -4.73
N GLY A 51 -10.24 5.33 -5.45
CA GLY A 51 -9.75 4.84 -6.74
C GLY A 51 -9.71 5.92 -7.81
N GLU A 52 -10.75 6.75 -7.91
CA GLU A 52 -10.80 7.88 -8.84
C GLU A 52 -9.72 8.93 -8.52
N MET A 53 -9.63 9.34 -7.25
CA MET A 53 -8.73 10.41 -6.82
C MET A 53 -7.25 10.01 -6.91
N PHE A 54 -6.91 8.75 -6.61
CA PHE A 54 -5.53 8.27 -6.55
C PHE A 54 -5.24 7.17 -7.57
N ARG A 55 -5.94 7.20 -8.71
CA ARG A 55 -5.86 6.15 -9.75
C ARG A 55 -4.44 5.75 -10.09
N SER A 56 -3.60 6.73 -10.42
CA SER A 56 -2.21 6.51 -10.83
C SER A 56 -1.35 5.85 -9.74
N TYR A 57 -1.58 6.19 -8.47
CA TYR A 57 -0.89 5.56 -7.34
C TYR A 57 -1.25 4.08 -7.24
N TYR A 58 -2.54 3.77 -7.27
CA TYR A 58 -3.01 2.39 -7.16
C TYR A 58 -2.67 1.53 -8.37
N GLU A 59 -2.77 2.06 -9.58
CA GLU A 59 -2.38 1.34 -10.80
C GLU A 59 -0.90 0.95 -10.76
N MET A 60 -0.02 1.88 -10.38
CA MET A 60 1.41 1.59 -10.25
C MET A 60 1.70 0.64 -9.10
N LEU A 61 1.03 0.80 -7.95
CA LEU A 61 1.16 -0.11 -6.82
C LEU A 61 0.76 -1.54 -7.20
N PHE A 62 -0.41 -1.73 -7.83
CA PHE A 62 -0.89 -3.05 -8.26
C PHE A 62 -0.03 -3.68 -9.34
N LEU A 63 0.53 -2.87 -10.25
CA LEU A 63 1.51 -3.35 -11.23
C LEU A 63 2.75 -3.92 -10.53
N LEU A 64 3.32 -3.19 -9.56
CA LEU A 64 4.50 -3.62 -8.82
C LEU A 64 4.21 -4.82 -7.92
N CYS A 65 3.08 -4.83 -7.22
CA CYS A 65 2.63 -5.99 -6.46
C CYS A 65 2.49 -7.23 -7.35
N GLY A 66 1.95 -7.07 -8.57
CA GLY A 66 1.88 -8.16 -9.55
C GLY A 66 3.26 -8.66 -9.99
N ALA A 67 4.23 -7.75 -10.17
CA ALA A 67 5.59 -8.10 -10.55
C ALA A 67 6.35 -8.82 -9.43
N ILE A 68 6.14 -8.41 -8.17
CA ILE A 68 6.87 -8.93 -7.01
C ILE A 68 6.21 -10.22 -6.46
N PHE A 69 4.88 -10.25 -6.36
CA PHE A 69 4.15 -11.30 -5.66
C PHE A 69 3.27 -12.18 -6.55
N GLY A 70 3.14 -11.88 -7.85
CA GLY A 70 2.17 -12.56 -8.72
C GLY A 70 2.31 -14.09 -8.77
N GLY A 71 3.51 -14.64 -8.51
CA GLY A 71 3.75 -16.08 -8.46
C GLY A 71 3.46 -16.76 -7.12
N ILE A 72 3.14 -16.00 -6.07
CA ILE A 72 2.99 -16.49 -4.68
C ILE A 72 1.51 -16.51 -4.26
N ILE A 73 0.64 -15.87 -5.03
CA ILE A 73 -0.79 -15.76 -4.72
C ILE A 73 -1.48 -17.12 -4.87
N ASN A 74 -2.09 -17.59 -3.78
CA ASN A 74 -2.87 -18.83 -3.75
C ASN A 74 -4.37 -18.52 -3.82
N GLU A 75 -5.04 -18.96 -4.88
CA GLU A 75 -6.46 -18.71 -5.11
C GLU A 75 -7.38 -19.34 -4.05
N SER A 76 -6.99 -20.48 -3.47
CA SER A 76 -7.74 -21.12 -2.38
C SER A 76 -7.72 -20.25 -1.12
N ALA A 77 -6.55 -19.69 -0.78
CA ALA A 77 -6.40 -18.79 0.35
C ALA A 77 -7.23 -17.51 0.18
N ILE A 78 -7.28 -16.96 -1.04
CA ILE A 78 -8.11 -15.78 -1.34
C ILE A 78 -9.59 -16.07 -1.11
N ARG A 79 -10.11 -17.21 -1.60
CA ARG A 79 -11.53 -17.55 -1.43
C ARG A 79 -11.92 -17.64 0.04
N SER A 80 -11.13 -18.36 0.83
CA SER A 80 -11.34 -18.44 2.28
C SER A 80 -11.29 -17.06 2.94
N HIS A 81 -10.34 -16.22 2.53
CA HIS A 81 -10.22 -14.87 3.07
C HIS A 81 -11.42 -13.97 2.70
N ILE A 82 -11.98 -14.10 1.50
CA ILE A 82 -13.22 -13.40 1.10
C ILE A 82 -14.35 -13.75 2.06
N ASP A 83 -14.53 -15.03 2.38
CA ASP A 83 -15.61 -15.47 3.28
C ASP A 83 -15.41 -14.95 4.70
N ILE A 84 -14.15 -14.90 5.18
CA ILE A 84 -13.80 -14.26 6.45
C ILE A 84 -14.16 -12.76 6.41
N LEU A 85 -13.79 -12.05 5.36
CA LEU A 85 -14.08 -10.61 5.24
C LEU A 85 -15.58 -10.35 5.17
N LYS A 86 -16.35 -11.15 4.43
CA LYS A 86 -17.82 -11.03 4.39
C LYS A 86 -18.44 -11.17 5.79
N SER A 87 -17.91 -12.08 6.61
CA SER A 87 -18.47 -12.34 7.95
C SER A 87 -17.97 -11.36 9.01
N LYS A 88 -16.71 -10.93 8.94
CA LYS A 88 -16.03 -10.23 10.04
C LYS A 88 -15.72 -8.76 9.74
N TYR A 89 -15.52 -8.41 8.48
CA TYR A 89 -15.12 -7.06 8.05
C TYR A 89 -15.82 -6.67 6.73
N PRO A 90 -17.16 -6.73 6.66
CA PRO A 90 -17.89 -6.46 5.41
C PRO A 90 -17.65 -5.04 4.90
N GLU A 91 -17.44 -4.07 5.78
CA GLU A 91 -17.13 -2.68 5.44
C GLU A 91 -15.81 -2.54 4.68
N PHE A 92 -14.79 -3.29 5.09
CA PHE A 92 -13.50 -3.32 4.40
C PHE A 92 -13.63 -3.95 3.02
N LEU A 93 -14.39 -5.03 2.92
CA LEU A 93 -14.65 -5.70 1.65
C LEU A 93 -15.38 -4.76 0.68
N GLU A 94 -16.42 -4.06 1.11
CA GLU A 94 -17.16 -3.10 0.28
C GLU A 94 -16.26 -1.94 -0.17
N ARG A 95 -15.39 -1.43 0.71
CA ARG A 95 -14.39 -0.41 0.32
C ARG A 95 -13.44 -0.93 -0.74
N LEU A 96 -12.93 -2.14 -0.59
CA LEU A 96 -12.03 -2.73 -1.58
C LEU A 96 -12.74 -3.00 -2.91
N ARG A 97 -14.01 -3.39 -2.87
CA ARG A 97 -14.86 -3.51 -4.08
C ARG A 97 -14.98 -2.19 -4.82
N GLY A 98 -15.37 -1.12 -4.13
CA GLY A 98 -15.45 0.21 -4.73
C GLY A 98 -14.13 0.67 -5.35
N LEU A 99 -13.01 0.44 -4.64
CA LEU A 99 -11.67 0.74 -5.15
C LEU A 99 -11.35 -0.03 -6.43
N CYS A 100 -11.62 -1.34 -6.44
CA CYS A 100 -11.36 -2.19 -7.60
C CYS A 100 -12.25 -1.80 -8.79
N ASP A 101 -13.52 -1.48 -8.55
CA ASP A 101 -14.46 -1.08 -9.61
C ASP A 101 -14.03 0.24 -10.27
N ALA A 102 -13.63 1.24 -9.49
CA ALA A 102 -13.07 2.48 -10.03
C ALA A 102 -11.83 2.20 -10.90
N LEU A 103 -10.94 1.32 -10.45
CA LEU A 103 -9.71 0.99 -11.16
C LEU A 103 -9.88 -0.04 -12.29
N ASN A 104 -11.09 -0.55 -12.52
CA ASN A 104 -11.34 -1.71 -13.38
C ASN A 104 -10.38 -2.89 -13.09
N TYR A 105 -10.19 -3.20 -11.81
CA TYR A 105 -9.24 -4.19 -11.31
C TYR A 105 -9.96 -5.39 -10.70
N ASN A 106 -9.31 -6.55 -10.72
CA ASN A 106 -9.89 -7.77 -10.15
C ASN A 106 -9.76 -7.78 -8.62
N LEU A 107 -10.89 -7.83 -7.92
CA LEU A 107 -10.96 -7.86 -6.45
C LEU A 107 -10.13 -8.99 -5.83
N SER A 108 -10.21 -10.21 -6.37
CA SER A 108 -9.47 -11.36 -5.85
C SER A 108 -7.95 -11.15 -5.95
N LYS A 109 -7.47 -10.49 -7.02
CA LYS A 109 -6.05 -10.12 -7.14
C LYS A 109 -5.64 -9.06 -6.13
N ALA A 110 -6.46 -8.04 -5.92
CA ALA A 110 -6.21 -7.00 -4.90
C ALA A 110 -6.14 -7.61 -3.49
N LEU A 111 -7.06 -8.53 -3.16
CA LEU A 111 -7.02 -9.31 -1.92
C LEU A 111 -5.80 -10.24 -1.82
N GLY A 112 -5.39 -10.82 -2.95
CA GLY A 112 -4.14 -11.57 -3.03
C GLY A 112 -2.95 -10.72 -2.57
N PHE A 113 -2.87 -9.46 -3.00
CA PHE A 113 -1.82 -8.54 -2.56
C PHE A 113 -1.91 -8.20 -1.07
N SER A 114 -3.11 -7.99 -0.51
CA SER A 114 -3.24 -7.72 0.94
C SER A 114 -2.81 -8.92 1.80
N LEU A 115 -2.95 -10.15 1.29
CA LEU A 115 -2.53 -11.36 2.00
C LEU A 115 -1.01 -11.61 1.96
N VAL A 116 -0.34 -11.22 0.88
CA VAL A 116 1.11 -11.43 0.73
C VAL A 116 1.94 -10.29 1.30
N LEU A 117 1.42 -9.07 1.41
CA LEU A 117 2.16 -7.95 2.01
C LEU A 117 2.67 -8.25 3.44
N PRO A 118 1.90 -8.87 4.35
CA PRO A 118 2.38 -9.29 5.67
C PRO A 118 3.49 -10.35 5.64
N SER A 119 3.69 -11.04 4.51
CA SER A 119 4.78 -12.02 4.36
C SER A 119 6.15 -11.38 4.16
N ILE A 120 6.20 -10.06 3.91
CA ILE A 120 7.45 -9.31 3.86
C ILE A 120 8.09 -9.35 5.24
N ARG A 121 9.28 -9.96 5.34
CA ARG A 121 10.07 -9.91 6.57
C ARG A 121 10.51 -8.48 6.83
N ALA A 122 9.80 -7.81 7.74
CA ALA A 122 10.05 -6.44 8.14
C ALA A 122 10.37 -6.37 9.63
N GLY A 123 11.26 -5.45 10.01
CA GLY A 123 11.42 -5.01 11.40
C GLY A 123 10.48 -3.84 11.69
N CYS A 124 10.09 -3.65 12.94
CA CYS A 124 9.34 -2.48 13.37
C CYS A 124 9.83 -2.10 14.77
N THR A 125 10.20 -0.83 14.96
CA THR A 125 10.40 -0.28 16.31
C THR A 125 9.26 0.69 16.59
N ILE A 126 8.63 0.54 17.75
CA ILE A 126 7.53 1.38 18.21
C ILE A 126 7.94 1.98 19.55
N THR A 127 7.72 3.28 19.72
CA THR A 127 7.90 3.97 20.99
C THR A 127 6.58 4.63 21.38
N ALA A 128 6.08 4.30 22.57
CA ALA A 128 4.89 4.88 23.15
C ALA A 128 5.25 5.51 24.50
N VAL A 129 4.86 6.75 24.71
CA VAL A 129 5.12 7.51 25.95
C VAL A 129 3.80 7.95 26.55
N ASN A 130 3.60 7.61 27.84
CA ASN A 130 2.39 7.98 28.58
C ASN A 130 2.45 9.45 29.01
N GLY A 131 1.33 10.16 28.94
CA GLY A 131 1.20 11.55 29.38
C GLY A 131 1.73 11.80 30.79
N ASN A 132 1.54 10.85 31.70
CA ASN A 132 2.00 10.96 33.10
C ASN A 132 3.52 11.10 33.25
N VAL A 133 4.32 10.71 32.25
CA VAL A 133 5.78 10.83 32.27
C VAL A 133 6.31 11.96 31.36
N THR A 134 5.41 12.73 30.76
CA THR A 134 5.75 13.85 29.87
C THR A 134 5.56 15.18 30.57
N LYS A 135 6.37 16.18 30.21
CA LYS A 135 6.30 17.51 30.83
C LYS A 135 4.99 18.25 30.54
N ASN A 136 4.32 17.95 29.43
CA ASN A 136 3.09 18.60 29.01
C ASN A 136 1.82 17.73 29.18
N GLY A 137 1.94 16.52 29.76
CA GLY A 137 0.79 15.63 29.96
C GLY A 137 0.31 14.92 28.69
N GLU A 138 0.96 15.13 27.54
CA GLU A 138 0.54 14.59 26.25
C GLU A 138 1.04 13.15 26.00
N ARG A 139 0.29 12.39 25.20
CA ARG A 139 0.71 11.04 24.79
C ARG A 139 1.45 11.10 23.47
N TYR A 140 2.55 10.38 23.36
CA TYR A 140 3.33 10.30 22.12
C TYR A 140 3.39 8.87 21.62
N LEU A 141 3.18 8.70 20.32
CA LEU A 141 3.38 7.44 19.62
C LEU A 141 4.27 7.72 18.40
N SER A 142 5.36 6.96 18.28
CA SER A 142 6.20 6.96 17.10
C SER A 142 6.52 5.52 16.70
N TRP A 143 6.74 5.31 15.41
CA TRP A 143 7.14 4.02 14.89
C TRP A 143 7.96 4.20 13.62
N ASN A 144 8.86 3.25 13.38
CA ASN A 144 9.52 3.08 12.10
C ASN A 144 9.33 1.64 11.60
N LEU A 145 9.44 1.46 10.29
CA LEU A 145 9.32 0.16 9.64
C LEU A 145 10.60 -0.10 8.84
N ASP A 146 11.31 -1.15 9.20
CA ASP A 146 12.55 -1.58 8.56
C ASP A 146 12.23 -2.61 7.48
N LEU A 147 12.20 -2.16 6.23
CA LEU A 147 11.90 -2.99 5.08
C LEU A 147 13.16 -3.40 4.33
N PRO A 148 13.23 -4.66 3.82
CA PRO A 148 14.25 -5.04 2.86
C PRO A 148 14.17 -4.13 1.63
N TYR A 149 15.33 -3.78 1.07
CA TYR A 149 15.46 -2.78 0.00
C TYR A 149 14.49 -2.99 -1.18
N PRO A 150 14.27 -4.22 -1.70
CA PRO A 150 13.35 -4.44 -2.81
C PRO A 150 11.90 -4.05 -2.53
N TYR A 151 11.47 -4.09 -1.26
CA TYR A 151 10.10 -3.78 -0.86
C TYR A 151 9.89 -2.31 -0.50
N LYS A 152 10.96 -1.54 -0.23
CA LYS A 152 10.86 -0.11 0.13
C LYS A 152 10.08 0.70 -0.90
N ILE A 153 10.16 0.32 -2.18
CA ILE A 153 9.45 1.00 -3.27
C ILE A 153 7.93 0.99 -3.06
N LEU A 154 7.36 -0.13 -2.62
CA LEU A 154 5.92 -0.29 -2.38
C LEU A 154 5.37 0.66 -1.31
N PHE A 155 6.23 1.15 -0.42
CA PHE A 155 5.90 2.06 0.68
C PHE A 155 6.43 3.47 0.45
N SER A 156 7.01 3.74 -0.72
CA SER A 156 7.53 5.06 -1.06
C SER A 156 6.40 6.08 -1.26
N ARG A 157 6.66 7.34 -0.93
CA ARG A 157 5.74 8.47 -1.15
C ARG A 157 5.32 8.67 -2.62
N TYR A 158 6.04 8.06 -3.56
CA TYR A 158 5.73 8.13 -4.99
C TYR A 158 4.66 7.12 -5.41
N LEU A 159 4.39 6.13 -4.57
CA LEU A 159 3.48 5.02 -4.86
C LEU A 159 2.38 4.84 -3.82
N ARG A 160 2.56 5.44 -2.64
CA ARG A 160 1.52 5.54 -1.62
C ARG A 160 0.73 6.84 -1.84
N PRO A 161 -0.61 6.80 -1.89
CA PRO A 161 -1.39 8.02 -1.81
C PRO A 161 -1.09 8.75 -0.48
N PRO A 162 -1.26 10.08 -0.41
CA PRO A 162 -1.13 10.81 0.85
C PRO A 162 -2.07 10.22 1.90
N PRO A 163 -1.83 10.49 3.21
CA PRO A 163 -2.82 10.17 4.24
C PRO A 163 -4.20 10.71 3.84
N ILE A 164 -5.24 9.90 3.98
CA ILE A 164 -6.63 10.25 3.63
C ILE A 164 -7.41 10.26 4.95
N VAL A 165 -8.27 11.27 5.14
CA VAL A 165 -9.18 11.37 6.29
C VAL A 165 -10.63 11.29 5.83
#